data_AF-A0A0C2PG35-F1
#
_entry.id   AF-A0A0C2PG35-F1
#
_cell.length_a   1.000
_cell.length_b   1.000
_cell.length_c   1.000
_cell.angle_alpha   90.00
_cell.angle_beta   90.00
_cell.angle_gamma   90.00
#
_symmetry.space_group_name_H-M   'P 1'
#
loop_
_entity.id
_entity.type
_entity.pdbx_description
1 polymer ?
#
loop_
_entity_poly.entity_id
_entity_poly.type
_entity_poly.pdbx_seq_one_letter_code
_entity_poly.pdbx_strand_id
1 'polypeptide(L)'
;MSSGAVRWPTKEVSGTMKKNLITRRSYLVRRESRIHIFTKPGSKSVADVPSKYHDILHTVSFQYEVYKHVLQIIQEHTELETEDVVERLFLHMKYLDDVRQEFLGETRNQKDASSSPTLEYHMWLEYTQGAYDAVARKQLSEEYKVTYGKVKSGKVNVLEPVLRESYVRRCGNAKYDKCGANVAMGKDPIPRPEVARRWAADIINELKAIQGAKDADTMEKDRDADDKVVDSVGGLPGHEVGMVGGEDRNRPGTEQEEEEQQQEIDRRRVGQGMGKEK
;
A
#
# COMPACT_ATOMS: atom_id res chain seq x y z
N MET A 1 10.59 2.57 21.86
CA MET A 1 10.41 1.63 20.73
C MET A 1 8.90 1.48 20.50
N SER A 2 8.45 1.40 19.25
CA SER A 2 7.10 1.79 18.81
C SER A 2 5.96 1.18 19.64
N SER A 3 5.06 2.03 20.14
CA SER A 3 3.89 1.62 20.94
C SER A 3 2.66 1.28 20.09
N GLY A 4 2.73 1.45 18.76
CA GLY A 4 1.58 1.40 17.86
C GLY A 4 1.81 0.62 16.57
N ALA A 5 0.73 0.44 15.79
CA ALA A 5 0.75 -0.32 14.55
C ALA A 5 1.78 0.22 13.56
N VAL A 6 2.43 -0.68 12.81
CA VAL A 6 3.22 -0.31 11.63
C VAL A 6 2.33 0.50 10.70
N ARG A 7 2.74 1.73 10.37
CA ARG A 7 1.96 2.66 9.56
C ARG A 7 2.28 2.45 8.08
N TRP A 8 1.28 2.67 7.23
CA TRP A 8 1.52 2.78 5.79
C TRP A 8 2.44 3.99 5.52
N PRO A 9 3.53 3.82 4.75
CA PRO A 9 4.37 4.95 4.36
C PRO A 9 3.59 5.88 3.41
N THR A 10 3.47 7.16 3.77
CA THR A 10 2.75 8.17 2.96
C THR A 10 3.69 9.16 2.27
N LYS A 11 5.00 9.02 2.48
CA LYS A 11 6.03 9.85 1.86
C LYS A 11 6.88 9.03 0.93
N GLU A 12 7.47 9.69 -0.06
CA GLU A 12 8.40 9.06 -0.98
C GLU A 12 9.51 8.32 -0.22
N VAL A 13 9.85 7.13 -0.69
CA VAL A 13 10.94 6.32 -0.17
C VAL A 13 12.26 6.90 -0.65
N SER A 14 13.09 7.39 0.28
CA SER A 14 14.39 7.98 -0.09
C SER A 14 15.28 7.01 -0.87
N GLY A 15 16.14 7.53 -1.76
CA GLY A 15 17.02 6.72 -2.60
C GLY A 15 17.90 5.72 -1.82
N THR A 16 18.40 6.11 -0.65
CA THR A 16 19.15 5.20 0.25
C THR A 16 18.26 4.06 0.77
N MET A 17 17.00 4.36 1.10
CA MET A 17 16.05 3.34 1.53
C MET A 17 15.66 2.42 0.37
N LYS A 18 15.42 2.94 -0.84
CA LYS A 18 15.19 2.14 -2.06
C LYS A 18 16.31 1.11 -2.28
N LYS A 19 17.57 1.54 -2.19
CA LYS A 19 18.75 0.64 -2.27
C LYS A 19 18.78 -0.41 -1.17
N ASN A 20 18.44 -0.03 0.07
CA ASN A 20 18.35 -0.98 1.18
C ASN A 20 17.24 -2.01 0.96
N LEU A 21 16.07 -1.60 0.47
CA LEU A 21 14.95 -2.49 0.25
C LEU A 21 15.25 -3.55 -0.83
N ILE A 22 15.96 -3.17 -1.89
CA ILE A 22 16.38 -4.14 -2.93
C ILE A 22 17.32 -5.20 -2.35
N THR A 23 18.22 -4.81 -1.45
CA THR A 23 19.26 -5.69 -0.91
C THR A 23 18.82 -6.52 0.30
N ARG A 24 17.85 -6.04 1.07
CA ARG A 24 17.34 -6.72 2.27
C ARG A 24 16.68 -8.03 1.94
N ARG A 25 16.86 -9.07 2.74
CA ARG A 25 16.17 -10.35 2.51
C ARG A 25 15.63 -10.93 3.78
N SER A 26 14.61 -11.76 3.65
CA SER A 26 14.21 -12.64 4.74
C SER A 26 13.78 -14.00 4.24
N TYR A 27 14.06 -15.02 5.02
CA TYR A 27 13.51 -16.36 4.80
C TYR A 27 13.30 -17.07 6.13
N LEU A 28 12.29 -17.93 6.16
CA LEU A 28 11.94 -18.75 7.31
C LEU A 28 12.50 -20.15 7.11
N VAL A 29 13.22 -20.67 8.10
CA VAL A 29 13.59 -22.09 8.18
C VAL A 29 12.60 -22.77 9.11
N ARG A 30 11.51 -23.31 8.55
CA ARG A 30 10.40 -23.92 9.32
C ARG A 30 10.88 -24.98 10.32
N ARG A 31 11.81 -25.85 9.91
CA ARG A 31 12.39 -26.91 10.76
C ARG A 31 13.10 -26.37 11.99
N GLU A 32 13.72 -25.20 11.87
CA GLU A 32 14.44 -24.54 12.96
C GLU A 32 13.54 -23.57 13.72
N SER A 33 12.28 -23.37 13.29
CA SER A 33 11.39 -22.32 13.80
C SER A 33 12.07 -20.96 13.87
N ARG A 34 12.83 -20.58 12.83
CA ARG A 34 13.63 -19.35 12.82
C ARG A 34 13.44 -18.56 11.54
N ILE A 35 13.30 -17.24 11.69
CA ILE A 35 13.39 -16.31 10.58
C ILE A 35 14.79 -15.70 10.55
N HIS A 36 15.37 -15.64 9.36
CA HIS A 36 16.60 -14.93 9.10
C HIS A 36 16.31 -13.68 8.31
N ILE A 37 16.79 -12.53 8.79
CA ILE A 37 16.61 -11.23 8.14
C ILE A 37 17.97 -10.61 7.90
N PHE A 38 18.27 -10.30 6.65
CA PHE A 38 19.49 -9.66 6.20
C PHE A 38 19.21 -8.19 6.00
N THR A 39 19.76 -7.34 6.86
CA THR A 39 19.51 -5.89 6.81
C THR A 39 20.50 -5.15 5.93
N LYS A 40 21.71 -5.72 5.79
CA LYS A 40 22.84 -5.26 4.96
C LYS A 40 23.70 -6.47 4.56
N PRO A 41 24.55 -6.37 3.52
CA PRO A 41 25.56 -7.39 3.23
C PRO A 41 26.36 -7.72 4.49
N GLY A 42 26.41 -9.01 4.87
CA GLY A 42 27.11 -9.49 6.07
C GLY A 42 26.38 -9.31 7.41
N SER A 43 25.26 -8.58 7.47
CA SER A 43 24.45 -8.42 8.69
C SER A 43 23.23 -9.34 8.66
N LYS A 44 23.17 -10.28 9.62
CA LYS A 44 22.09 -11.25 9.77
C LYS A 44 21.47 -11.12 11.15
N SER A 45 20.17 -10.86 11.20
CA SER A 45 19.34 -10.99 12.39
C SER A 45 18.60 -12.32 12.35
N VAL A 46 18.53 -13.00 13.49
CA VAL A 46 17.79 -14.26 13.65
C VAL A 46 16.83 -14.08 14.81
N ALA A 47 15.60 -14.56 14.64
CA ALA A 47 14.61 -14.64 15.71
C ALA A 47 13.90 -15.98 15.65
N ASP A 48 13.59 -16.51 16.82
CA ASP A 48 12.72 -17.68 16.95
C ASP A 48 11.27 -17.26 16.61
N VAL A 49 10.55 -18.18 15.98
CA VAL A 49 9.25 -17.95 15.40
C VAL A 49 8.29 -19.03 15.88
N PRO A 50 7.22 -18.66 16.62
CA PRO A 50 6.14 -19.58 16.94
C PRO A 50 5.54 -20.20 15.68
N SER A 51 5.26 -21.50 15.73
CA SER A 51 4.69 -22.28 14.61
C SER A 51 3.48 -21.60 13.97
N LYS A 52 2.60 -21.00 14.77
CA LYS A 52 1.41 -20.29 14.29
C LYS A 52 1.70 -19.09 13.38
N TYR A 53 2.91 -18.52 13.42
CA TYR A 53 3.34 -17.41 12.56
C TYR A 53 4.15 -17.83 11.34
N HIS A 54 4.47 -19.13 11.18
CA HIS A 54 5.34 -19.60 10.10
C HIS A 54 4.79 -19.24 8.73
N ASP A 55 3.52 -19.55 8.46
CA ASP A 55 2.94 -19.29 7.14
C ASP A 55 2.86 -17.79 6.83
N ILE A 56 2.56 -16.96 7.83
CA ILE A 56 2.41 -15.51 7.65
C ILE A 56 3.76 -14.87 7.34
N LEU A 57 4.79 -15.21 8.10
CA LEU A 57 6.14 -14.68 7.86
C LEU A 57 6.74 -15.20 6.55
N HIS A 58 6.40 -16.43 6.17
CA HIS A 58 6.71 -16.96 4.84
C HIS A 58 6.04 -16.12 3.75
N THR A 59 4.73 -15.91 3.84
CA THR A 59 3.98 -15.08 2.88
C THR A 59 4.55 -13.66 2.78
N VAL A 60 4.77 -12.98 3.91
CA VAL A 60 5.35 -11.63 3.94
C VAL A 60 6.72 -11.59 3.27
N SER A 61 7.58 -12.57 3.56
CA SER A 61 8.91 -12.67 2.94
C SER A 61 8.84 -12.95 1.45
N PHE A 62 7.91 -13.82 1.03
CA PHE A 62 7.69 -14.16 -0.37
C PHE A 62 7.15 -12.97 -1.17
N GLN A 63 6.11 -12.29 -0.66
CA GLN A 63 5.56 -11.08 -1.27
C GLN A 63 6.64 -10.02 -1.45
N TYR A 64 7.49 -9.82 -0.45
CA TYR A 64 8.62 -8.89 -0.53
C TYR A 64 9.58 -9.22 -1.68
N GLU A 65 9.94 -10.49 -1.87
CA GLU A 65 10.80 -10.91 -2.99
C GLU A 65 10.07 -10.83 -4.34
N VAL A 66 8.77 -11.12 -4.40
CA VAL A 66 7.95 -10.93 -5.61
C VAL A 66 7.97 -9.47 -6.05
N TYR A 67 7.77 -8.52 -5.13
CA TYR A 67 7.82 -7.09 -5.44
C TYR A 67 9.16 -6.64 -6.03
N LYS A 68 10.28 -7.20 -5.55
CA LYS A 68 11.59 -6.92 -6.17
C LYS A 68 11.67 -7.40 -7.61
N HIS A 69 11.20 -8.61 -7.88
CA HIS A 69 11.22 -9.17 -9.23
C HIS A 69 10.29 -8.39 -10.16
N VAL A 70 9.11 -7.99 -9.68
CA VAL A 70 8.20 -7.10 -10.42
C VAL A 70 8.88 -5.78 -10.75
N LEU A 71 9.52 -5.14 -9.76
CA LEU A 71 10.25 -3.89 -9.94
C LEU A 71 11.39 -4.03 -10.96
N GLN A 72 12.17 -5.11 -10.89
CA GLN A 72 13.23 -5.37 -11.87
C GLN A 72 12.69 -5.50 -13.29
N ILE A 73 11.59 -6.23 -13.46
CA ILE A 73 10.97 -6.41 -14.79
C ILE A 73 10.43 -5.08 -15.32
N ILE A 74 9.73 -4.30 -14.49
CA ILE A 74 9.20 -2.99 -14.92
C ILE A 74 10.34 -2.03 -15.31
N GLN A 75 11.44 -2.04 -14.57
CA GLN A 75 12.61 -1.22 -14.88
C GLN A 75 13.36 -1.63 -16.16
N GLU A 76 13.11 -2.84 -16.69
CA GLU A 76 13.61 -3.26 -18.02
C GLU A 76 12.84 -2.54 -19.16
N HIS A 77 11.67 -1.94 -18.88
CA HIS A 77 10.82 -1.21 -19.85
C HIS A 77 11.04 0.31 -19.75
N THR A 78 12.18 0.79 -20.25
CA THR A 78 12.57 2.21 -20.19
C THR A 78 11.71 3.14 -21.03
N GLU A 79 10.90 2.60 -21.94
CA GLU A 79 9.99 3.34 -22.82
C GLU A 79 8.71 3.81 -22.12
N LEU A 80 8.40 3.26 -20.94
CA LEU A 80 7.17 3.55 -20.19
C LEU A 80 7.42 4.54 -19.06
N GLU A 81 6.46 5.44 -18.84
CA GLU A 81 6.40 6.28 -17.63
C GLU A 81 6.06 5.37 -16.42
N THR A 82 7.06 5.07 -15.59
CA THR A 82 6.97 4.04 -14.54
C THR A 82 7.17 4.58 -13.12
N GLU A 83 7.50 5.86 -12.97
CA GLU A 83 7.88 6.47 -11.69
C GLU A 83 6.86 6.20 -10.58
N ASP A 84 5.58 6.47 -10.84
CA ASP A 84 4.50 6.31 -9.88
C ASP A 84 4.31 4.85 -9.44
N VAL A 85 4.40 3.92 -10.39
CA VAL A 85 4.23 2.50 -10.09
C VAL A 85 5.44 1.97 -9.32
N VAL A 86 6.64 2.36 -9.72
CA VAL A 86 7.88 2.02 -9.01
C VAL A 86 7.83 2.55 -7.58
N GLU A 87 7.36 3.79 -7.37
CA GLU A 87 7.21 4.36 -6.04
C GLU A 87 6.21 3.58 -5.20
N ARG A 88 5.04 3.25 -5.74
CA ARG A 88 4.04 2.41 -5.03
C ARG A 88 4.62 1.06 -4.62
N LEU A 89 5.38 0.40 -5.49
CA LEU A 89 6.05 -0.87 -5.18
C LEU A 89 7.04 -0.69 -4.02
N PHE A 90 7.81 0.40 -4.00
CA PHE A 90 8.70 0.70 -2.87
C PHE A 90 7.95 0.98 -1.56
N LEU A 91 6.80 1.64 -1.60
CA LEU A 91 5.95 1.85 -0.41
C LEU A 91 5.45 0.50 0.16
N HIS A 92 5.00 -0.41 -0.71
CA HIS A 92 4.62 -1.78 -0.32
C HIS A 92 5.80 -2.53 0.30
N MET A 93 6.95 -2.54 -0.37
CA MET A 93 8.16 -3.16 0.15
C MET A 93 8.55 -2.58 1.51
N LYS A 94 8.53 -1.25 1.65
CA LYS A 94 8.83 -0.57 2.91
C LYS A 94 7.88 -1.01 4.02
N TYR A 95 6.58 -1.06 3.76
CA TYR A 95 5.60 -1.50 4.74
C TYR A 95 5.87 -2.95 5.21
N LEU A 96 6.08 -3.89 4.28
CA LEU A 96 6.40 -5.28 4.63
C LEU A 96 7.73 -5.41 5.38
N ASP A 97 8.71 -4.57 5.03
CA ASP A 97 9.97 -4.52 5.76
C ASP A 97 9.79 -4.02 7.19
N ASP A 98 9.03 -2.94 7.39
CA ASP A 98 8.71 -2.41 8.73
C ASP A 98 7.93 -3.45 9.56
N VAL A 99 7.01 -4.22 8.96
CA VAL A 99 6.31 -5.36 9.61
C VAL A 99 7.30 -6.41 10.11
N ARG A 100 8.28 -6.80 9.28
CA ARG A 100 9.32 -7.77 9.67
C ARG A 100 10.23 -7.23 10.78
N GLN A 101 10.62 -5.96 10.71
CA GLN A 101 11.48 -5.34 11.73
C GLN A 101 10.76 -5.21 13.07
N GLU A 102 9.47 -4.85 13.07
CA GLU A 102 8.68 -4.75 14.30
C GLU A 102 8.46 -6.13 14.93
N PHE A 103 8.21 -7.19 14.13
CA PHE A 103 8.21 -8.57 14.62
C PHE A 103 9.54 -8.96 15.29
N LEU A 104 10.68 -8.59 14.70
CA LEU A 104 11.99 -8.80 15.35
C LEU A 104 12.11 -8.03 16.67
N GLY A 105 11.54 -6.83 16.74
CA GLY A 105 11.48 -6.04 17.97
C GLY A 105 10.63 -6.72 19.05
N GLU A 106 9.46 -7.23 18.69
CA GLU A 106 8.54 -7.94 19.60
C GLU A 106 9.19 -9.23 20.14
N THR A 107 9.80 -10.03 19.27
CA THR A 107 10.44 -11.31 19.64
C THR A 107 11.68 -11.14 20.52
N ARG A 108 12.51 -10.11 20.28
CA ARG A 108 13.70 -9.85 21.12
C ARG A 108 13.35 -9.44 22.55
N ASN A 109 12.20 -8.81 22.74
CA ASN A 109 11.77 -8.27 24.02
C ASN A 109 10.91 -9.24 24.83
N GLN A 110 10.56 -10.42 24.28
CA GLN A 110 9.72 -11.41 24.93
C GLN A 110 10.47 -12.73 25.07
N LYS A 111 10.61 -13.19 26.32
CA LYS A 111 11.24 -14.49 26.64
C LYS A 111 10.47 -15.67 26.05
N ASP A 112 9.14 -15.51 25.91
CA ASP A 112 8.22 -16.40 25.23
C ASP A 112 7.38 -15.57 24.25
N ALA A 113 7.85 -15.43 23.00
CA ALA A 113 7.18 -14.66 21.96
C ALA A 113 5.89 -15.34 21.46
N SER A 114 4.98 -15.67 22.37
CA SER A 114 3.71 -16.36 22.09
C SER A 114 2.74 -15.49 21.30
N SER A 115 2.96 -14.18 21.21
CA SER A 115 2.13 -13.25 20.43
C SER A 115 2.95 -12.24 19.62
N SER A 116 2.42 -11.87 18.46
CA SER A 116 2.91 -10.75 17.65
C SER A 116 1.72 -9.92 17.21
N PRO A 117 1.35 -8.87 17.97
CA PRO A 117 0.28 -7.97 17.60
C PRO A 117 0.48 -7.35 16.22
N THR A 118 1.74 -7.13 15.83
CA THR A 118 2.10 -6.64 14.50
C THR A 118 1.67 -7.61 13.39
N LEU A 119 2.09 -8.88 13.46
CA LEU A 119 1.74 -9.86 12.42
C LEU A 119 0.26 -10.15 12.40
N GLU A 120 -0.35 -10.25 13.58
CA GLU A 120 -1.78 -10.43 13.72
C GLU A 120 -2.56 -9.26 13.09
N TYR A 121 -2.22 -8.02 13.42
CA TYR A 121 -2.92 -6.88 12.82
C TYR A 121 -2.68 -6.76 11.30
N HIS A 122 -1.47 -7.09 10.83
CA HIS A 122 -1.18 -7.20 9.40
C HIS A 122 -2.08 -8.23 8.70
N MET A 123 -2.27 -9.41 9.29
CA MET A 123 -3.18 -10.42 8.75
C MET A 123 -4.62 -9.93 8.64
N TRP A 124 -5.13 -9.21 9.64
CA TRP A 124 -6.48 -8.65 9.56
C TRP A 124 -6.62 -7.72 8.34
N LEU A 125 -5.67 -6.80 8.17
CA LEU A 125 -5.67 -5.88 7.05
C LEU A 125 -5.59 -6.62 5.69
N GLU A 126 -4.68 -7.57 5.57
CA GLU A 126 -4.52 -8.37 4.36
C GLU A 126 -5.77 -9.21 4.07
N TYR A 127 -6.35 -9.83 5.10
CA TYR A 127 -7.50 -10.72 4.97
C TYR A 127 -8.79 -9.98 4.64
N THR A 128 -9.08 -8.83 5.27
CA THR A 128 -10.35 -8.14 5.06
C THR A 128 -10.26 -7.13 3.92
N GLN A 129 -9.22 -6.29 3.94
CA GLN A 129 -9.14 -5.12 3.07
C GLN A 129 -8.21 -5.31 1.86
N GLY A 130 -7.19 -6.17 1.97
CA GLY A 130 -6.17 -6.30 0.91
C GLY A 130 -5.35 -5.03 0.68
N ALA A 131 -5.36 -4.12 1.65
CA ALA A 131 -4.68 -2.84 1.66
C ALA A 131 -4.28 -2.48 3.11
N TYR A 132 -3.32 -1.56 3.27
CA TYR A 132 -2.68 -1.29 4.57
C TYR A 132 -2.73 0.17 5.01
N ASP A 133 -3.32 1.04 4.19
CA ASP A 133 -3.41 2.48 4.39
C ASP A 133 -4.40 2.87 5.50
N ALA A 134 -4.60 4.18 5.69
CA ALA A 134 -5.51 4.69 6.71
C ALA A 134 -6.97 4.34 6.43
N VAL A 135 -7.37 4.24 5.16
CA VAL A 135 -8.74 3.88 4.74
C VAL A 135 -9.03 2.44 5.12
N ALA A 136 -8.13 1.51 4.77
CA ALA A 136 -8.24 0.10 5.14
C ALA A 136 -8.31 -0.08 6.67
N ARG A 137 -7.52 0.68 7.43
CA ARG A 137 -7.55 0.62 8.91
C ARG A 137 -8.85 1.14 9.48
N LYS A 138 -9.41 2.21 8.90
CA LYS A 138 -10.70 2.76 9.28
C LYS A 138 -11.80 1.74 9.01
N GLN A 139 -11.85 1.17 7.81
CA GLN A 139 -12.81 0.13 7.43
C GLN A 139 -12.71 -1.10 8.36
N LEU A 140 -11.51 -1.59 8.63
CA LEU A 140 -11.29 -2.69 9.58
C LEU A 140 -11.84 -2.37 10.99
N SER A 141 -11.67 -1.13 11.45
CA SER A 141 -12.20 -0.66 12.73
C SER A 141 -13.72 -0.49 12.72
N GLU A 142 -14.32 -0.09 11.60
CA GLU A 142 -15.75 0.18 11.48
C GLU A 142 -16.56 -1.12 11.29
N GLU A 143 -16.12 -1.99 10.39
CA GLU A 143 -16.82 -3.21 10.00
C GLU A 143 -16.56 -4.35 11.00
N TYR A 144 -15.30 -4.60 11.33
CA TYR A 144 -14.91 -5.76 12.16
C TYR A 144 -14.64 -5.39 13.62
N LYS A 145 -14.71 -4.09 13.95
CA LYS A 145 -14.37 -3.56 15.29
C LYS A 145 -12.95 -3.92 15.72
N VAL A 146 -12.04 -4.14 14.78
CA VAL A 146 -10.65 -4.51 15.04
C VAL A 146 -9.74 -3.29 14.95
N THR A 147 -9.01 -3.02 16.03
CA THR A 147 -7.95 -2.00 16.07
C THR A 147 -6.67 -2.63 16.58
N TYR A 148 -5.52 -2.02 16.29
CA TYR A 148 -4.23 -2.51 16.80
C TYR A 148 -4.20 -2.62 18.32
N GLY A 149 -4.82 -1.67 19.04
CA GLY A 149 -4.91 -1.73 20.50
C GLY A 149 -5.71 -2.94 21.02
N LYS A 150 -6.75 -3.37 20.29
CA LYS A 150 -7.53 -4.57 20.64
C LYS A 150 -6.75 -5.85 20.36
N VAL A 151 -6.03 -5.92 19.24
CA VAL A 151 -5.13 -7.05 18.93
C VAL A 151 -4.03 -7.14 19.99
N LYS A 152 -3.35 -6.03 20.28
CA LYS A 152 -2.28 -5.96 21.28
C LYS A 152 -2.72 -6.34 22.69
N SER A 153 -3.97 -6.06 23.07
CA SER A 153 -4.52 -6.44 24.37
C SER A 153 -5.09 -7.86 24.41
N GLY A 154 -4.99 -8.64 23.32
CA GLY A 154 -5.54 -9.99 23.24
C GLY A 154 -7.07 -10.05 23.21
N LYS A 155 -7.76 -8.91 23.05
CA LYS A 155 -9.23 -8.84 23.00
C LYS A 155 -9.82 -9.32 21.67
N VAL A 156 -8.97 -9.55 20.68
CA VAL A 156 -9.31 -10.09 19.37
C VAL A 156 -8.31 -11.19 19.07
N ASN A 157 -8.79 -12.42 18.90
CA ASN A 157 -7.95 -13.53 18.46
C ASN A 157 -7.90 -13.56 16.93
N VAL A 158 -6.72 -13.33 16.36
CA VAL A 158 -6.54 -13.19 14.91
C VAL A 158 -6.20 -14.51 14.23
N LEU A 159 -5.88 -15.53 15.01
CA LEU A 159 -5.48 -16.84 14.49
C LEU A 159 -6.51 -17.92 14.80
N GLU A 160 -7.78 -17.53 14.96
CA GLU A 160 -8.85 -18.51 14.96
C GLU A 160 -8.80 -19.35 13.68
N PRO A 161 -9.03 -20.68 13.77
CA PRO A 161 -8.90 -21.58 12.63
C PRO A 161 -9.66 -21.09 11.39
N VAL A 162 -10.86 -20.54 11.59
CA VAL A 162 -11.71 -19.99 10.52
C VAL A 162 -11.02 -18.86 9.77
N LEU A 163 -10.41 -17.92 10.49
CA LEU A 163 -9.74 -16.77 9.89
C LEU A 163 -8.46 -17.19 9.17
N ARG A 164 -7.69 -18.11 9.76
CA ARG A 164 -6.47 -18.66 9.16
C ARG A 164 -6.78 -19.47 7.89
N GLU A 165 -7.76 -20.35 7.91
CA GLU A 165 -8.18 -21.13 6.74
C GLU A 165 -8.70 -20.22 5.64
N SER A 166 -9.48 -19.20 5.99
CA SER A 166 -10.00 -18.22 5.02
C SER A 166 -8.89 -17.38 4.41
N TYR A 167 -7.87 -17.01 5.19
CA TYR A 167 -6.66 -16.35 4.71
C TYR A 167 -5.91 -17.23 3.71
N VAL A 168 -5.62 -18.49 4.07
CA VAL A 168 -4.95 -19.46 3.19
C VAL A 168 -5.76 -19.73 1.92
N ARG A 169 -7.10 -19.76 2.01
CA ARG A 169 -7.97 -19.91 0.84
C ARG A 169 -7.94 -18.68 -0.06
N ARG A 170 -8.03 -17.47 0.51
CA ARG A 170 -7.98 -16.20 -0.25
C ARG A 170 -6.63 -16.02 -0.95
N CYS A 171 -5.55 -16.41 -0.27
CA CYS A 171 -4.22 -16.57 -0.83
C CYS A 171 -4.21 -17.44 -2.11
N GLY A 172 -4.85 -18.61 -2.06
CA GLY A 172 -4.89 -19.56 -3.18
C GLY A 172 -5.85 -19.17 -4.31
N ASN A 173 -6.89 -18.39 -4.02
CA ASN A 173 -7.89 -17.93 -5.00
C ASN A 173 -7.55 -16.60 -5.66
N ALA A 174 -6.46 -15.95 -5.28
CA ALA A 174 -6.05 -14.70 -5.90
C ALA A 174 -5.64 -14.92 -7.37
N LYS A 175 -5.80 -13.89 -8.21
CA LYS A 175 -5.31 -13.88 -9.62
C LYS A 175 -3.83 -14.29 -9.72
N TYR A 176 -3.10 -14.05 -8.64
CA TYR A 176 -1.68 -14.29 -8.46
C TYR A 176 -1.44 -15.10 -7.19
N ASP A 177 -0.52 -16.06 -7.22
CA ASP A 177 -0.05 -16.72 -5.99
C ASP A 177 0.60 -15.68 -5.08
N LYS A 178 -0.12 -15.25 -4.04
CA LYS A 178 0.36 -14.25 -3.09
C LYS A 178 1.14 -14.85 -1.94
N CYS A 179 1.13 -16.16 -1.78
CA CYS A 179 1.50 -16.80 -0.51
C CYS A 179 2.65 -17.78 -0.66
N GLY A 180 2.99 -18.19 -1.89
CA GLY A 180 4.23 -18.88 -2.22
C GLY A 180 4.41 -20.15 -1.40
N ALA A 181 3.31 -20.83 -1.06
CA ALA A 181 3.29 -21.93 -0.10
C ALA A 181 4.25 -23.07 -0.48
N ASN A 182 4.47 -23.25 -1.79
CA ASN A 182 5.35 -24.26 -2.37
C ASN A 182 6.74 -23.72 -2.77
N VAL A 183 7.02 -22.44 -2.52
CA VAL A 183 8.29 -21.80 -2.88
C VAL A 183 9.29 -22.00 -1.75
N ALA A 184 10.36 -22.74 -2.02
CA ALA A 184 11.47 -22.90 -1.09
C ALA A 184 12.28 -21.59 -1.01
N MET A 185 12.07 -20.81 0.05
CA MET A 185 12.88 -19.64 0.34
C MET A 185 14.12 -20.03 1.14
N GLY A 186 15.26 -19.43 0.81
CA GLY A 186 16.53 -19.76 1.44
C GLY A 186 17.47 -18.57 1.48
N LYS A 187 18.74 -18.87 1.76
CA LYS A 187 19.83 -17.89 1.78
C LYS A 187 20.01 -17.20 0.44
N ASP A 188 19.81 -17.95 -0.62
CA ASP A 188 19.96 -17.48 -1.98
C ASP A 188 18.70 -16.78 -2.47
N PRO A 189 18.82 -15.82 -3.43
CA PRO A 189 17.65 -15.24 -4.07
C PRO A 189 16.73 -16.34 -4.59
N ILE A 190 15.42 -16.16 -4.42
CA ILE A 190 14.50 -16.99 -5.18
C ILE A 190 14.64 -16.63 -6.68
N PRO A 191 14.63 -17.62 -7.58
CA PRO A 191 14.54 -17.36 -9.01
C PRO A 191 13.30 -16.52 -9.32
N ARG A 192 13.35 -15.70 -10.38
CA ARG A 192 12.24 -14.83 -10.83
C ARG A 192 10.95 -15.66 -10.96
N PRO A 193 10.00 -15.55 -10.00
CA PRO A 193 8.86 -16.45 -9.95
C PRO A 193 7.84 -16.06 -11.02
N GLU A 194 7.09 -17.05 -11.52
CA GLU A 194 6.08 -16.83 -12.57
C GLU A 194 5.06 -15.76 -12.17
N VAL A 195 4.68 -15.71 -10.89
CA VAL A 195 3.77 -14.69 -10.37
C VAL A 195 4.30 -13.26 -10.55
N ALA A 196 5.61 -13.04 -10.39
CA ALA A 196 6.20 -11.73 -10.62
C ALA A 196 6.14 -11.34 -12.10
N ARG A 197 6.35 -12.30 -13.01
CA ARG A 197 6.25 -12.06 -14.46
C ARG A 197 4.83 -11.66 -14.87
N ARG A 198 3.83 -12.41 -14.41
CA ARG A 198 2.43 -12.12 -14.74
C ARG A 198 1.98 -10.78 -14.17
N TRP A 199 2.35 -10.49 -12.92
CA TRP A 199 2.00 -9.22 -12.31
C TRP A 199 2.68 -8.04 -13.02
N ALA A 200 3.98 -8.16 -13.33
CA ALA A 200 4.67 -7.13 -14.10
C ALA A 200 4.03 -6.95 -15.49
N ALA A 201 3.69 -8.03 -16.18
CA ALA A 201 3.04 -7.97 -17.49
C ALA A 201 1.68 -7.23 -17.44
N ASP A 202 0.86 -7.49 -16.43
CA ASP A 202 -0.39 -6.76 -16.21
C ASP A 202 -0.16 -5.25 -16.05
N ILE A 203 0.80 -4.88 -15.19
CA ILE A 203 1.15 -3.47 -14.95
C ILE A 203 1.64 -2.81 -16.25
N ILE A 204 2.52 -3.48 -16.97
CA ILE A 204 3.08 -3.00 -18.24
C ILE A 204 1.97 -2.81 -19.28
N ASN A 205 1.02 -3.74 -19.37
CA ASN A 205 -0.11 -3.64 -20.28
C ASN A 205 -1.03 -2.45 -19.91
N GLU A 206 -1.27 -2.22 -18.61
CA GLU A 206 -2.03 -1.07 -18.13
C GLU A 206 -1.33 0.26 -18.47
N LEU A 207 -0.02 0.35 -18.23
CA LEU A 207 0.78 1.53 -18.58
C LEU A 207 0.76 1.82 -20.08
N LYS A 208 0.89 0.79 -20.92
CA LYS A 208 0.78 0.91 -22.38
C LYS A 208 -0.59 1.40 -22.83
N ALA A 209 -1.66 0.91 -22.19
CA ALA A 209 -3.02 1.35 -22.51
C ALA A 209 -3.23 2.83 -22.14
N ILE A 210 -2.72 3.26 -20.97
CA ILE A 210 -2.78 4.66 -20.54
C ILE A 210 -1.99 5.57 -21.49
N GLN A 211 -0.79 5.16 -21.89
CA GLN A 211 0.05 5.93 -22.82
C GLN A 211 -0.59 6.02 -24.20
N GLY A 212 -1.11 4.91 -24.73
CA GLY A 212 -1.84 4.91 -26.01
C GLY A 212 -3.09 5.81 -25.99
N ALA A 213 -3.78 5.91 -24.85
CA ALA A 213 -4.91 6.83 -24.70
C ALA A 213 -4.44 8.31 -24.69
N LYS A 214 -3.35 8.62 -23.97
CA LYS A 214 -2.75 9.97 -23.97
C LYS A 214 -2.30 10.40 -25.37
N ASP A 215 -1.70 9.47 -26.13
CA ASP A 215 -1.21 9.73 -27.48
C ASP A 215 -2.36 10.00 -28.46
N ALA A 216 -3.48 9.27 -28.32
CA ALA A 216 -4.69 9.49 -29.12
C ALA A 216 -5.35 10.85 -28.86
N ASP A 217 -5.49 11.26 -27.58
CA ASP A 217 -6.03 12.57 -27.19
C ASP A 217 -5.16 13.74 -27.69
N THR A 218 -3.84 13.53 -27.78
CA THR A 218 -2.91 14.55 -28.28
C THR A 218 -3.07 14.74 -29.80
N MET A 219 -3.23 13.65 -30.55
CA MET A 219 -3.47 13.71 -32.00
C MET A 219 -4.81 14.37 -32.38
N GLU A 220 -5.84 14.24 -31.54
CA GLU A 220 -7.14 14.89 -31.79
C GLU A 220 -7.06 16.41 -31.56
N LYS A 221 -6.33 16.85 -30.54
CA LYS A 221 -6.10 18.29 -30.27
C LYS A 221 -5.24 18.98 -31.32
N ASP A 222 -4.26 18.28 -31.89
CA ASP A 222 -3.43 18.85 -32.96
C ASP A 222 -4.20 18.98 -34.28
N ARG A 223 -5.19 18.10 -34.54
CA ARG A 223 -6.09 18.24 -35.70
C ARG A 223 -7.03 19.44 -35.60
N ASP A 224 -7.52 19.73 -34.40
CA ASP A 224 -8.38 20.91 -34.16
C ASP A 224 -7.59 22.23 -34.15
N ALA A 225 -6.27 22.18 -33.95
CA ALA A 225 -5.40 23.36 -33.99
C ALA A 225 -5.00 23.77 -35.42
N ASP A 226 -4.85 22.81 -36.34
CA ASP A 226 -4.52 23.09 -37.74
C ASP A 226 -5.72 23.60 -38.56
N ASP A 227 -6.96 23.39 -38.10
CA ASP A 227 -8.18 23.86 -38.80
C ASP A 227 -8.59 25.30 -38.43
N LYS A 228 -7.76 26.03 -37.66
CA LYS A 228 -8.01 27.44 -37.26
C LYS A 228 -7.11 28.49 -37.93
N VAL A 229 -6.39 28.16 -38.99
CA VAL A 229 -5.52 29.12 -39.69
C VAL A 229 -5.92 29.28 -41.16
N VAL A 230 -7.14 29.79 -41.43
CA VAL A 230 -7.45 30.44 -42.71
C VAL A 230 -8.51 31.55 -42.52
N ASP A 231 -8.13 32.78 -42.91
CA ASP A 231 -8.94 34.00 -43.19
C ASP A 231 -9.70 34.69 -42.01
N SER A 232 -9.74 36.01 -41.84
CA SER A 232 -9.57 37.13 -42.78
C SER A 232 -9.38 38.49 -42.07
N VAL A 233 -8.85 39.44 -42.84
CA VAL A 233 -8.78 40.88 -42.59
C VAL A 233 -10.14 41.55 -42.86
N GLY A 234 -10.62 42.40 -41.93
CA GLY A 234 -11.47 43.57 -42.23
C GLY A 234 -12.97 43.52 -41.88
N GLY A 235 -13.43 44.49 -41.06
CA GLY A 235 -14.82 45.01 -41.08
C GLY A 235 -15.62 44.92 -39.77
N LEU A 236 -15.83 46.07 -39.11
CA LEU A 236 -16.87 46.33 -38.08
C LEU A 236 -18.20 46.78 -38.75
N PRO A 237 -19.32 47.03 -38.04
CA PRO A 237 -19.94 46.35 -36.88
C PRO A 237 -21.46 46.08 -37.10
N GLY A 238 -22.11 45.29 -36.24
CA GLY A 238 -23.54 45.48 -35.96
C GLY A 238 -24.40 44.24 -35.70
N HIS A 239 -25.22 44.41 -34.66
CA HIS A 239 -26.50 43.75 -34.34
C HIS A 239 -26.54 42.54 -33.39
N GLU A 240 -27.22 42.82 -32.28
CA GLU A 240 -27.77 41.96 -31.24
C GLU A 240 -28.79 40.95 -31.80
N VAL A 241 -28.93 39.80 -31.14
CA VAL A 241 -30.09 39.42 -30.28
C VAL A 241 -30.11 37.89 -30.12
N GLY A 242 -30.08 37.44 -28.85
CA GLY A 242 -31.09 36.51 -28.34
C GLY A 242 -30.80 35.01 -28.23
N MET A 243 -30.53 34.59 -26.99
CA MET A 243 -31.06 33.40 -26.27
C MET A 243 -30.61 31.99 -26.72
N VAL A 244 -30.50 30.95 -25.89
CA VAL A 244 -30.42 30.66 -24.45
C VAL A 244 -30.12 29.15 -24.39
N GLY A 245 -29.31 28.70 -23.43
CA GLY A 245 -29.46 27.37 -22.83
C GLY A 245 -28.19 26.54 -22.81
N GLY A 246 -27.68 26.24 -21.61
CA GLY A 246 -26.65 25.21 -21.44
C GLY A 246 -25.83 25.32 -20.16
N GLU A 247 -26.47 25.12 -19.01
CA GLU A 247 -25.92 24.52 -17.78
C GLU A 247 -24.51 24.92 -17.28
N ASP A 248 -24.48 25.93 -16.43
CA ASP A 248 -23.38 26.18 -15.48
C ASP A 248 -23.69 25.51 -14.13
N ARG A 249 -23.03 24.39 -13.85
CA ARG A 249 -22.89 23.82 -12.50
C ARG A 249 -21.43 23.52 -12.23
N ASN A 250 -20.68 24.56 -11.91
CA ASN A 250 -19.45 24.43 -11.14
C ASN A 250 -19.24 25.72 -10.34
N ARG A 251 -19.59 25.66 -9.06
CA ARG A 251 -19.09 26.62 -8.06
C ARG A 251 -18.22 25.83 -7.09
N PRO A 252 -16.90 26.08 -7.03
CA PRO A 252 -16.07 25.50 -5.99
C PRO A 252 -16.45 26.14 -4.65
N GLY A 253 -16.75 25.30 -3.66
CA GLY A 253 -16.82 25.72 -2.27
C GLY A 253 -15.46 26.24 -1.84
N THR A 254 -15.44 27.49 -1.38
CA THR A 254 -14.28 28.19 -0.86
C THR A 254 -13.84 27.57 0.47
N GLU A 255 -12.53 27.32 0.61
CA GLU A 255 -11.84 26.77 1.79
C GLU A 255 -12.12 27.52 3.13
N GLN A 256 -12.81 28.66 3.09
CA GLN A 256 -13.23 29.41 4.28
C GLN A 256 -14.38 28.77 5.07
N GLU A 257 -15.27 27.98 4.45
CA GLU A 257 -16.38 27.34 5.19
C GLU A 257 -15.93 26.11 6.01
N GLU A 258 -14.82 25.46 5.65
CA GLU A 258 -14.26 24.35 6.43
C GLU A 258 -13.49 24.84 7.68
N GLU A 259 -12.86 26.00 7.64
CA GLU A 259 -12.19 26.58 8.83
C GLU A 259 -13.19 27.08 9.89
N GLU A 260 -14.35 27.62 9.51
CA GLU A 260 -15.38 28.03 10.48
C GLU A 260 -16.03 26.83 11.19
N GLN A 261 -16.24 25.70 10.50
CA GLN A 261 -16.76 24.49 11.15
C GLN A 261 -15.76 23.87 12.13
N GLN A 262 -14.46 23.92 11.85
CA GLN A 262 -13.45 23.38 12.74
C GLN A 262 -13.29 24.24 14.01
N GLN A 263 -13.43 25.57 13.92
CA GLN A 263 -13.39 26.47 15.08
C GLN A 263 -14.65 26.38 15.96
N GLU A 264 -15.84 26.12 15.39
CA GLU A 264 -17.09 25.89 16.15
C GLU A 264 -16.99 24.60 17.00
N ILE A 265 -16.39 23.53 16.45
CA ILE A 265 -16.20 22.24 17.15
C ILE A 265 -15.26 22.40 18.35
N ASP A 266 -14.17 23.15 18.20
CA ASP A 266 -13.20 23.36 19.29
C ASP A 266 -13.76 24.25 20.40
N ARG A 267 -14.61 25.24 20.08
CA ARG A 267 -15.32 26.04 21.11
C ARG A 267 -16.26 25.20 21.96
N ARG A 268 -16.96 24.22 21.37
CA ARG A 268 -17.86 23.32 22.11
C ARG A 268 -17.10 22.34 23.01
N ARG A 269 -15.87 21.98 22.66
CA ARG A 269 -15.03 21.08 23.44
C ARG A 269 -14.48 21.71 24.72
N VAL A 270 -14.21 23.02 24.70
CA VAL A 270 -13.72 23.76 25.87
C VAL A 270 -14.87 24.06 26.86
N GLY A 271 -16.11 24.22 26.38
CA GLY A 271 -17.28 24.51 27.23
C GLY A 271 -17.77 23.37 28.13
N GLN A 272 -17.43 22.10 27.84
CA GLN A 272 -17.90 20.94 28.61
C GLN A 272 -16.94 20.50 29.74
N GLY A 273 -15.80 21.18 29.92
CA GLY A 273 -14.81 20.86 30.95
C GLY A 273 -15.01 21.52 32.32
N MET A 274 -15.94 22.46 32.47
CA MET A 274 -16.19 23.16 33.73
C MET A 274 -17.53 22.75 34.33
N GLY A 275 -17.54 21.64 35.06
CA GLY A 275 -18.73 21.22 35.78
C GLY A 275 -18.56 19.91 36.51
N LYS A 276 -17.69 19.87 37.52
CA LYS A 276 -17.79 19.02 38.72
C LYS A 276 -16.62 19.27 39.66
N GLU A 277 -16.72 20.35 40.43
CA GLU A 277 -16.16 20.43 41.78
C GLU A 277 -17.23 21.05 42.70
N LYS A 278 -17.95 20.17 43.40
CA LYS A 278 -18.31 20.23 44.82
C LYS A 278 -19.20 19.03 45.16
#